data_AF-A0A7W1QUU4-F1
#
_entry.id   AF-A0A7W1QUU4-F1
#
_cell.length_a   1.000
_cell.length_b   1.000
_cell.length_c   1.000
_cell.angle_alpha   90.00
_cell.angle_beta   90.00
_cell.angle_gamma   90.00
#
_symmetry.space_group_name_H-M   'P 1'
#
loop_
_entity.id
_entity.type
_entity.pdbx_description
1 polymer ?
#
loop_
_entity_poly.entity_id
_entity_poly.type
_entity_poly.pdbx_seq_one_letter_code
_entity_poly.pdbx_strand_id
1 'polypeptide(L)'
;MPVRSLLTTLFCVLLIAVGQLLFKAAAVQWRVDGWTWSTLRSFLSPLMVLALFVYAIATLLWVYVLRTAPLALAYSLFSLAFVIVPLLAHA
;
A
#
# COMPACT_ATOMS: atom_id res chain seq x y z
N MET A 1 -18.33 -1.79 -15.74
CA MET A 1 -17.29 -0.80 -15.40
C MET A 1 -16.52 -0.43 -16.65
N PRO A 2 -16.30 0.87 -16.95
CA PRO A 2 -15.49 1.26 -18.10
C PRO A 2 -14.03 0.81 -17.90
N VAL A 3 -13.36 0.45 -19.01
CA VAL A 3 -11.99 -0.10 -19.00
C VAL A 3 -11.01 0.81 -18.25
N ARG A 4 -11.18 2.12 -18.37
CA ARG A 4 -10.34 3.11 -17.67
C ARG A 4 -10.39 2.93 -16.15
N SER A 5 -11.59 2.79 -15.56
CA SER A 5 -11.74 2.60 -14.11
C SER A 5 -11.20 1.25 -13.65
N LEU A 6 -11.32 0.21 -14.47
CA LEU A 6 -10.73 -1.10 -14.19
C LEU A 6 -9.20 -0.99 -14.10
N LEU A 7 -8.56 -0.37 -15.10
CA LEU A 7 -7.11 -0.17 -15.12
C LEU A 7 -6.62 0.66 -13.94
N THR A 8 -7.34 1.75 -13.58
CA THR A 8 -7.00 2.56 -12.40
C THR A 8 -7.13 1.75 -11.11
N THR A 9 -8.13 0.87 -10.99
CA THR A 9 -8.32 0.01 -9.81
C THR A 9 -7.19 -1.00 -9.69
N LEU A 10 -6.83 -1.69 -10.79
CA LEU A 10 -5.72 -2.64 -10.80
C LEU A 10 -4.39 -1.98 -10.48
N PHE A 11 -4.14 -0.79 -11.04
CA PHE A 11 -2.95 -0.01 -10.73
C PHE A 11 -2.91 0.41 -9.25
N CYS A 12 -4.05 0.83 -8.68
CA CYS A 12 -4.19 1.11 -7.25
C CYS A 12 -3.87 -0.12 -6.39
N VAL A 13 -4.37 -1.30 -6.77
CA VAL A 13 -4.08 -2.57 -6.08
C VAL A 13 -2.59 -2.90 -6.11
N LEU A 14 -1.92 -2.72 -7.25
CA LEU A 14 -0.47 -2.92 -7.36
C LEU A 14 0.32 -1.95 -6.48
N LEU A 15 -0.07 -0.67 -6.45
CA LEU A 15 0.55 0.32 -5.55
C LEU A 15 0.39 -0.06 -4.08
N ILE A 16 -0.79 -0.52 -3.68
CA ILE A 16 -1.01 -1.01 -2.31
C ILE A 16 -0.15 -2.23 -2.04
N ALA A 17 -0.04 -3.16 -2.98
CA ALA A 17 0.80 -4.34 -2.80
C ALA A 17 2.28 -3.96 -2.59
N VAL A 18 2.81 -3.08 -3.43
CA VAL A 18 4.18 -2.54 -3.28
C VAL A 18 4.34 -1.82 -1.94
N GLY A 19 3.38 -0.96 -1.57
CA GLY A 19 3.40 -0.25 -0.30
C GLY A 19 3.43 -1.19 0.92
N GLN A 20 2.68 -2.29 0.88
CA GLN A 20 2.69 -3.31 1.95
C GLN A 20 4.06 -3.98 2.09
N LEU A 21 4.72 -4.32 0.97
CA LEU A 21 6.07 -4.87 1.00
C LEU A 21 7.10 -3.87 1.53
N LEU A 22 6.99 -2.60 1.14
CA LEU A 22 7.85 -1.53 1.65
C LEU A 22 7.63 -1.30 3.15
N PHE A 23 6.39 -1.33 3.64
CA PHE A 23 6.11 -1.26 5.07
C PHE A 23 6.72 -2.44 5.82
N LYS A 24 6.63 -3.66 5.26
CA LYS A 24 7.28 -4.82 5.87
C LYS A 24 8.79 -4.64 5.94
N ALA A 25 9.43 -4.19 4.86
CA ALA A 25 10.87 -3.92 4.84
C ALA A 25 11.27 -2.81 5.83
N ALA A 26 10.49 -1.73 5.91
CA ALA A 26 10.70 -0.65 6.85
C ALA A 26 10.52 -1.11 8.31
N ALA A 27 9.53 -1.98 8.57
CA ALA A 27 9.29 -2.54 9.89
C ALA A 27 10.44 -3.44 10.36
N VAL A 28 11.09 -4.19 9.46
CA VAL A 28 12.29 -4.98 9.80
C VAL A 28 13.47 -4.08 10.19
N GLN A 29 13.57 -2.89 9.63
CA GLN A 29 14.62 -1.91 9.97
C GLN A 29 14.31 -1.11 11.23
N TRP A 30 13.09 -1.19 11.76
CA TRP A 30 12.67 -0.40 12.90
C TRP A 30 13.28 -0.96 14.20
N ARG A 31 14.17 -0.16 14.81
CA ARG A 31 14.83 -0.49 16.08
C ARG A 31 14.04 0.09 17.25
N VAL A 32 13.43 -0.81 18.02
CA VAL A 32 12.62 -0.47 19.19
C VAL A 32 13.44 -0.73 20.46
N ASP A 33 13.94 0.35 21.04
CA ASP A 33 14.70 0.37 22.30
C ASP A 33 13.98 1.34 23.27
N GLY A 34 12.75 0.97 23.66
CA GLY A 34 11.85 1.79 24.48
C GLY A 34 11.23 2.99 23.74
N TRP A 35 10.56 3.88 24.49
CA TRP A 35 9.96 5.11 23.96
C TRP A 35 10.97 6.26 23.93
N THR A 36 12.07 6.03 23.20
CA THR A 36 13.17 6.98 23.06
C THR A 36 13.12 7.72 21.73
N TRP A 37 13.78 8.88 21.66
CA TRP A 37 13.90 9.65 20.42
C TRP A 37 14.60 8.85 19.30
N SER A 38 15.53 7.96 19.65
CA SER A 38 16.19 7.05 18.72
C SER A 38 15.22 6.08 18.05
N THR A 39 14.23 5.57 18.79
CA THR A 39 13.21 4.67 18.25
C THR A 39 12.28 5.40 17.27
N LEU A 40 11.91 6.65 17.57
CA LEU A 40 11.13 7.46 16.63
C LEU A 40 11.92 7.79 15.37
N ARG A 41 13.20 8.13 15.51
CA ARG A 41 14.09 8.39 14.35
C ARG A 41 14.27 7.14 13.49
N SER A 42 14.40 5.96 14.10
CA SER A 42 14.52 4.69 13.39
C SER A 42 13.22 4.30 12.67
N PHE A 43 12.06 4.69 13.21
CA PHE A 43 10.76 4.46 12.56
C PHE A 43 10.67 5.24 11.24
N LEU A 44 11.10 6.50 11.22
CA LEU A 44 11.11 7.37 10.03
C LEU A 44 12.27 7.06 9.06
N SER A 45 12.58 5.79 8.87
CA SER A 45 13.57 5.34 7.89
C SER A 45 13.17 5.79 6.47
N PRO A 46 14.13 5.93 5.54
CA PRO A 46 13.82 6.26 4.14
C PRO A 46 12.81 5.30 3.50
N LEU A 47 12.85 4.00 3.87
CA LEU A 47 11.86 3.02 3.41
C LEU A 47 10.47 3.29 3.97
N MET A 48 10.34 3.68 5.25
CA MET A 48 9.05 4.05 5.83
C MET A 48 8.46 5.27 5.12
N VAL A 49 9.29 6.29 4.87
CA VAL A 49 8.85 7.50 4.15
C VAL A 49 8.41 7.17 2.74
N LEU A 50 9.16 6.32 2.02
CA LEU A 50 8.79 5.85 0.69
C LEU A 50 7.48 5.04 0.71
N ALA A 51 7.32 4.14 1.69
CA ALA A 51 6.10 3.36 1.87
C ALA A 51 4.88 4.27 2.08
N LEU A 52 5.00 5.26 2.98
CA LEU A 52 3.95 6.25 3.24
C LEU A 52 3.62 7.08 2.00
N PHE A 53 4.62 7.50 1.24
CA PHE A 53 4.40 8.26 -0.01
C PHE A 53 3.64 7.43 -1.05
N VAL A 54 4.05 6.18 -1.27
CA VAL A 54 3.35 5.24 -2.17
C VAL A 54 1.91 5.02 -1.70
N TYR A 55 1.70 4.85 -0.39
CA TYR A 55 0.37 4.65 0.18
C TYR A 55 -0.52 5.89 0.10
N ALA A 56 0.06 7.09 0.22
CA ALA A 56 -0.66 8.34 0.02
C ALA A 56 -1.19 8.45 -1.41
N ILE A 57 -0.35 8.14 -2.41
CA ILE A 57 -0.78 8.09 -3.82
C ILE A 57 -1.88 7.03 -3.99
N ALA A 58 -1.68 5.83 -3.46
CA ALA A 58 -2.68 4.75 -3.54
C ALA A 58 -4.02 5.17 -2.92
N THR A 59 -4.00 5.89 -1.80
CA THR A 59 -5.20 6.39 -1.12
C THR A 59 -5.96 7.38 -2.00
N LEU A 60 -5.27 8.33 -2.63
CA LEU A 60 -5.89 9.28 -3.55
C LEU A 60 -6.52 8.57 -4.75
N LEU A 61 -5.83 7.59 -5.32
CA LEU A 61 -6.36 6.76 -6.41
C LEU A 61 -7.57 5.94 -5.97
N TRP A 62 -7.53 5.38 -4.76
CA TRP A 62 -8.63 4.61 -4.20
C TRP A 62 -9.91 5.44 -4.04
N VAL A 63 -9.79 6.66 -3.48
CA VAL A 63 -10.91 7.60 -3.38
C VAL A 63 -11.48 7.92 -4.76
N TYR A 64 -10.63 8.12 -5.77
CA TYR A 64 -11.07 8.32 -7.16
C TYR A 64 -11.80 7.10 -7.74
N VAL A 65 -11.30 5.89 -7.51
CA VAL A 65 -11.95 4.64 -7.93
C VAL A 65 -13.33 4.50 -7.30
N LEU A 66 -13.44 4.74 -5.99
CA LEU A 66 -14.70 4.67 -5.25
C LEU A 66 -15.75 5.68 -5.75
N ARG A 67 -15.31 6.82 -6.28
CA ARG A 67 -16.21 7.81 -6.90
C ARG A 67 -16.77 7.36 -8.25
N THR A 68 -16.06 6.49 -8.98
CA THR A 68 -16.36 6.18 -10.39
C THR A 68 -16.86 4.76 -10.63
N ALA A 69 -16.57 3.82 -9.73
CA ALA A 69 -16.91 2.41 -9.87
C ALA A 69 -17.95 1.95 -8.84
N PRO A 70 -18.81 0.96 -9.18
CA PRO A 70 -19.68 0.32 -8.19
C PRO A 70 -18.86 -0.30 -7.06
N LEU A 71 -19.28 -0.06 -5.81
CA LEU A 71 -18.57 -0.46 -4.61
C LEU A 71 -18.21 -1.95 -4.59
N ALA A 72 -19.19 -2.81 -4.92
CA ALA A 72 -19.00 -4.26 -4.93
C ALA A 72 -17.85 -4.69 -5.86
N LEU A 73 -17.77 -4.14 -7.08
CA LEU A 73 -16.71 -4.49 -8.03
C LEU A 73 -15.35 -3.93 -7.61
N ALA A 74 -15.32 -2.69 -7.11
CA ALA A 74 -14.08 -2.07 -6.63
C ALA A 74 -13.46 -2.89 -5.50
N TYR A 75 -14.26 -3.32 -4.51
CA TYR A 75 -13.80 -4.14 -3.40
C TYR A 75 -13.40 -5.56 -3.82
N SER A 76 -14.14 -6.19 -4.74
CA SER A 76 -13.72 -7.49 -5.29
C SER A 76 -12.35 -7.41 -5.95
N LEU A 77 -12.10 -6.38 -6.76
CA LEU A 77 -10.77 -6.16 -7.35
C LEU A 77 -9.72 -5.82 -6.29
N PHE A 78 -10.08 -5.01 -5.29
CA PHE A 78 -9.18 -4.67 -4.20
C PHE A 78 -8.72 -5.89 -3.41
N SER A 79 -9.59 -6.90 -3.26
CA SER A 79 -9.24 -8.15 -2.58
C SER A 79 -8.08 -8.91 -3.25
N LEU A 80 -7.78 -8.64 -4.52
CA LEU A 80 -6.59 -9.18 -5.19
C LEU A 80 -5.30 -8.75 -4.48
N ALA A 81 -5.28 -7.64 -3.75
CA ALA A 81 -4.14 -7.26 -2.91
C ALA A 81 -3.81 -8.35 -1.88
N PHE A 82 -4.82 -9.04 -1.31
CA PHE A 82 -4.61 -10.15 -0.38
C PHE A 82 -4.01 -11.40 -1.01
N VAL A 83 -4.03 -11.49 -2.35
CA VAL A 83 -3.37 -12.57 -3.10
C VAL A 83 -1.99 -12.12 -3.58
N ILE A 84 -1.90 -10.93 -4.18
CA ILE A 84 -0.68 -10.38 -4.78
C ILE A 84 0.38 -10.12 -3.70
N VAL A 85 0.01 -9.56 -2.54
CA VAL A 85 0.98 -9.24 -1.48
C VAL A 85 1.70 -10.49 -0.98
N PRO A 86 1.01 -11.57 -0.55
CA PRO A 86 1.70 -12.81 -0.20
C PRO A 86 2.52 -13.38 -1.35
N LEU A 87 2.01 -13.40 -2.58
CA LEU A 87 2.77 -13.95 -3.72
C LEU A 87 4.09 -13.23 -3.95
N LEU A 88 4.10 -11.90 -3.89
CA LEU A 88 5.32 -11.11 -4.06
C LEU A 88 6.25 -11.18 -2.85
N ALA A 89 5.73 -11.48 -1.65
CA ALA A 89 6.53 -11.58 -0.43
C ALA A 89 7.36 -12.88 -0.32
N HIS A 90 7.09 -13.88 -1.17
CA HIS A 90 7.82 -15.17 -1.20
C HIS A 90 8.92 -15.23 -2.28
N ALA A 91 9.12 -14.16 -3.05
CA ALA A 91 10.23 -14.01 -4.00
C ALA A 91 11.31 -13.08 -3.40
#